data_AF-A0A641MAW2-F1
#
_entry.id   AF-A0A641MAW2-F1
#
_cell.length_a   1.000
_cell.length_b   1.000
_cell.length_c   1.000
_cell.angle_alpha   90.00
_cell.angle_beta   90.00
_cell.angle_gamma   90.00
#
_symmetry.space_group_name_H-M   'P 1'
#
loop_
_entity.id
_entity.type
_entity.pdbx_description
1 polymer ?
#
loop_
_entity_poly.entity_id
_entity_poly.type
_entity_poly.pdbx_seq_one_letter_code
_entity_poly.pdbx_strand_id
1 'polypeptide(L)'
;MRHDFNNKETLSDEIQQKETIKARPKSVLEAFEYIVEAAEDSKLSEEFFEKISIYVRYASRKLKLSPIQTVLLALFVDRSEDNSIRISEIASYTGCRTTKILRLSSEIDTLEEKHYLRASRSHRNTLSYRVPSDVLKTLKKDQAYIHNVEPIVDLQTFFDRFNDLMEEMDNDEITHETLLTQTNDYITEIKATYFVRTLKSFYLSDEDILLFIFMAHLFIENDDDHIGFHDIDNLYDNDKIPHWCK
;
A
#
# COMPACT_ATOMS: atom_id res chain seq x y z
N MET A 1 -43.46 -46.60 -37.56
CA MET A 1 -43.66 -45.28 -36.91
C MET A 1 -42.69 -45.20 -35.75
N ARG A 2 -41.59 -44.46 -35.93
CA ARG A 2 -40.46 -44.36 -35.01
C ARG A 2 -40.66 -43.14 -34.11
N HIS A 3 -40.65 -43.42 -32.81
CA HIS A 3 -40.29 -42.59 -31.66
C HIS A 3 -40.04 -41.08 -31.87
N ASP A 4 -40.97 -40.28 -31.33
CA ASP A 4 -40.74 -38.92 -30.84
C ASP A 4 -40.16 -38.98 -29.42
N PHE A 5 -38.84 -39.01 -29.30
CA PHE A 5 -38.12 -38.77 -28.04
C PHE A 5 -36.73 -38.21 -28.38
N ASN A 6 -36.62 -36.93 -28.72
CA ASN A 6 -35.30 -36.29 -28.79
C ASN A 6 -35.26 -34.76 -28.61
N ASN A 7 -36.30 -34.14 -28.05
CA ASN A 7 -36.37 -32.67 -27.95
C ASN A 7 -36.27 -32.12 -26.51
N LYS A 8 -35.96 -32.96 -25.52
CA LYS A 8 -35.73 -32.53 -24.13
C LYS A 8 -34.26 -32.58 -23.69
N GLU A 9 -33.42 -33.41 -24.31
CA GLU A 9 -31.98 -33.48 -24.00
C GLU A 9 -31.18 -32.36 -24.69
N THR A 10 -31.61 -31.91 -25.87
CA THR A 10 -30.97 -30.79 -26.59
C THR A 10 -31.19 -29.43 -25.92
N LEU A 11 -32.32 -29.22 -25.24
CA LEU A 11 -32.55 -27.98 -24.48
C LEU A 11 -31.74 -27.93 -23.17
N SER A 12 -31.46 -29.08 -22.53
CA SER A 12 -30.66 -29.12 -21.31
C SER A 12 -29.18 -28.85 -21.57
N ASP A 13 -28.67 -29.27 -22.72
CA ASP A 13 -27.27 -29.05 -23.11
C ASP A 13 -27.02 -27.60 -23.56
N GLU A 14 -28.00 -26.95 -24.20
CA GLU A 14 -27.92 -25.52 -24.52
C GLU A 14 -28.06 -24.61 -23.29
N ILE A 15 -28.76 -25.05 -22.24
CA ILE A 15 -28.85 -24.33 -20.96
C ILE A 15 -27.57 -24.51 -20.13
N GLN A 16 -26.86 -25.64 -20.24
CA GLN A 16 -25.55 -25.85 -19.60
C GLN A 16 -24.40 -25.17 -20.37
N GLN A 17 -24.51 -24.97 -21.68
CA GLN A 17 -23.51 -24.20 -22.46
C GLN A 17 -23.60 -22.68 -22.31
N LYS A 18 -24.55 -22.18 -21.50
CA LYS A 18 -24.52 -20.82 -20.94
C LYS A 18 -23.75 -20.72 -19.62
N GLU A 19 -22.99 -21.75 -19.24
CA GLU A 19 -21.85 -21.52 -18.36
C GLU A 19 -20.81 -20.71 -19.13
N THR A 20 -20.85 -19.39 -18.90
CA THR A 20 -19.81 -18.41 -19.22
C THR A 20 -18.46 -19.10 -19.40
N ILE A 21 -17.94 -19.12 -20.63
CA ILE A 21 -16.55 -19.48 -20.90
C ILE A 21 -15.73 -18.54 -20.01
N LYS A 22 -15.30 -19.01 -18.83
CA LYS A 22 -14.49 -18.22 -17.90
C LYS A 22 -13.15 -18.00 -18.60
N ALA A 23 -13.05 -16.87 -19.30
CA ALA A 23 -11.84 -16.46 -19.97
C ALA A 23 -10.71 -16.45 -18.93
N ARG A 24 -9.57 -17.06 -19.28
CA ARG A 24 -8.41 -17.00 -18.40
C ARG A 24 -7.97 -15.54 -18.31
N PRO A 25 -7.77 -14.99 -17.09
CA PRO A 25 -7.28 -13.64 -16.95
C PRO A 25 -5.93 -13.50 -17.66
N LYS A 26 -5.73 -12.38 -18.37
CA LYS A 26 -4.52 -12.08 -19.12
C LYS A 26 -3.51 -11.31 -18.26
N SER A 27 -3.98 -10.61 -17.23
CA SER A 27 -3.17 -9.85 -16.28
C SER A 27 -3.67 -10.00 -14.84
N VAL A 28 -2.84 -9.61 -13.87
CA VAL A 28 -3.20 -9.56 -12.45
C VAL A 28 -4.31 -8.53 -12.21
N LEU A 29 -4.24 -7.37 -12.88
CA LEU A 29 -5.27 -6.33 -12.74
C LEU A 29 -6.62 -6.76 -13.32
N GLU A 30 -6.64 -7.47 -14.46
CA GLU A 30 -7.88 -8.08 -14.99
C GLU A 30 -8.43 -9.14 -14.03
N ALA A 31 -7.56 -9.94 -13.39
CA ALA A 31 -8.00 -10.87 -12.36
C ALA A 31 -8.58 -10.13 -11.14
N PHE A 32 -8.01 -8.99 -10.75
CA PHE A 32 -8.51 -8.16 -9.65
C PHE A 32 -9.89 -7.56 -9.96
N GLU A 33 -10.10 -7.06 -11.17
CA GLU A 33 -11.40 -6.55 -11.64
C GLU A 33 -12.51 -7.59 -11.42
N TYR A 34 -12.31 -8.83 -11.88
CA TYR A 34 -13.30 -9.90 -11.67
C TYR A 34 -13.46 -10.33 -10.21
N ILE A 35 -12.40 -10.26 -9.40
CA ILE A 35 -12.47 -10.55 -7.97
C ILE A 35 -13.33 -9.51 -7.27
N VAL A 36 -13.06 -8.23 -7.54
CA VAL A 36 -13.73 -7.08 -6.94
C VAL A 36 -15.20 -7.06 -7.36
N GLU A 37 -15.51 -7.15 -8.65
CA GLU A 37 -16.89 -7.19 -9.16
C GLU A 37 -17.71 -8.31 -8.50
N ALA A 38 -17.10 -9.48 -8.29
CA ALA A 38 -17.78 -10.58 -7.62
C ALA A 38 -17.85 -10.44 -6.09
N ALA A 39 -17.07 -9.56 -5.48
CA ALA A 39 -16.96 -9.40 -4.04
C ALA A 39 -18.06 -8.51 -3.45
N GLU A 40 -18.67 -7.63 -4.24
CA GLU A 40 -19.80 -6.79 -3.82
C GLU A 40 -20.92 -7.64 -3.21
N ASP A 41 -21.30 -7.34 -1.97
CA ASP A 41 -22.31 -8.05 -1.17
C ASP A 41 -22.14 -9.59 -1.04
N SER A 42 -20.96 -10.10 -1.41
CA SER A 42 -20.64 -11.54 -1.40
C SER A 42 -20.56 -12.15 0.00
N LYS A 43 -20.44 -11.29 1.02
CA LYS A 43 -20.12 -11.62 2.41
C LYS A 43 -18.83 -12.42 2.54
N LEU A 44 -17.97 -12.44 1.52
CA LEU A 44 -16.80 -13.32 1.42
C LEU A 44 -17.15 -14.77 1.76
N SER A 45 -18.25 -15.27 1.18
CA SER A 45 -18.76 -16.63 1.39
C SER A 45 -17.93 -17.68 0.66
N GLU A 46 -18.13 -18.96 0.99
CA GLU A 46 -17.49 -20.07 0.27
C GLU A 46 -17.89 -20.08 -1.22
N GLU A 47 -19.18 -19.85 -1.52
CA GLU A 47 -19.72 -19.73 -2.89
C GLU A 47 -19.00 -18.63 -3.69
N PHE A 48 -18.70 -17.50 -3.04
CA PHE A 48 -17.91 -16.44 -3.66
C PHE A 48 -16.51 -16.94 -4.04
N PHE A 49 -15.78 -17.58 -3.13
CA PHE A 49 -14.45 -18.11 -3.40
C PHE A 49 -14.45 -19.20 -4.50
N GLU A 50 -15.51 -20.01 -4.60
CA GLU A 50 -15.69 -20.96 -5.69
C GLU A 50 -15.88 -20.24 -7.04
N LYS A 51 -16.71 -19.20 -7.07
CA LYS A 51 -16.99 -18.39 -8.28
C LYS A 51 -15.71 -17.76 -8.85
N ILE A 52 -14.88 -17.16 -8.00
CA ILE A 52 -13.65 -16.44 -8.43
C ILE A 52 -12.39 -17.32 -8.46
N SER A 53 -12.50 -18.61 -8.16
CA SER A 53 -11.37 -19.52 -7.95
C SER A 53 -10.31 -19.49 -9.06
N ILE A 54 -10.71 -19.32 -10.32
CA ILE A 54 -9.79 -19.23 -11.46
C ILE A 54 -8.95 -17.94 -11.42
N TYR A 55 -9.57 -16.81 -11.08
CA TYR A 55 -8.93 -15.49 -11.01
C TYR A 55 -8.00 -15.41 -9.80
N VAL A 56 -8.48 -15.88 -8.63
CA VAL A 56 -7.66 -15.96 -7.40
C VAL A 56 -6.45 -16.84 -7.61
N ARG A 57 -6.62 -18.03 -8.22
CA ARG A 57 -5.49 -18.94 -8.48
C ARG A 57 -4.46 -18.33 -9.43
N TYR A 58 -4.89 -17.57 -10.42
CA TYR A 58 -3.98 -16.88 -11.34
C TYR A 58 -3.16 -15.82 -10.58
N ALA A 59 -3.82 -14.89 -9.91
CA ALA A 59 -3.15 -13.78 -9.21
C ALA A 59 -2.32 -14.27 -8.02
N SER A 60 -2.84 -15.21 -7.21
CA SER A 60 -2.12 -15.81 -6.08
C SER A 60 -0.78 -16.44 -6.52
N ARG A 61 -0.76 -17.16 -7.65
CA ARG A 61 0.48 -17.76 -8.18
C ARG A 61 1.48 -16.71 -8.68
N LYS A 62 0.99 -15.65 -9.32
CA LYS A 62 1.84 -14.56 -9.83
C LYS A 62 2.46 -13.76 -8.68
N LEU A 63 1.65 -13.41 -7.68
CA LEU A 63 2.04 -12.55 -6.57
C LEU A 63 2.66 -13.30 -5.39
N LYS A 64 2.58 -14.64 -5.39
CA LYS A 64 3.03 -15.53 -4.30
C LYS A 64 2.32 -15.20 -2.97
N LEU A 65 1.01 -14.97 -3.05
CA LEU A 65 0.12 -14.64 -1.93
C LEU A 65 -0.88 -15.76 -1.67
N SER A 66 -1.41 -15.85 -0.45
CA SER A 66 -2.53 -16.75 -0.14
C SER A 66 -3.79 -16.34 -0.93
N PRO A 67 -4.77 -17.25 -1.14
CA PRO A 67 -6.04 -16.88 -1.78
C PRO A 67 -6.74 -15.71 -1.09
N ILE A 68 -6.73 -15.66 0.25
CA ILE A 68 -7.36 -14.60 1.03
C ILE A 68 -6.58 -13.29 0.88
N GLN A 69 -5.24 -13.33 1.02
CA GLN A 69 -4.37 -12.17 0.77
C GLN A 69 -4.58 -11.59 -0.62
N THR A 70 -4.75 -12.44 -1.63
CA THR A 70 -4.99 -12.02 -3.01
C THR A 70 -6.31 -11.27 -3.15
N VAL A 71 -7.38 -11.75 -2.51
CA VAL A 71 -8.68 -11.08 -2.51
C VAL A 71 -8.62 -9.76 -1.74
N LEU A 72 -8.00 -9.75 -0.55
CA LEU A 72 -7.84 -8.52 0.23
C LEU A 72 -7.03 -7.48 -0.52
N LEU A 73 -5.91 -7.87 -1.13
CA LEU A 73 -5.09 -6.97 -1.94
C LEU A 73 -5.88 -6.40 -3.13
N ALA A 74 -6.68 -7.22 -3.83
CA ALA A 74 -7.54 -6.74 -4.91
C ALA A 74 -8.53 -5.66 -4.41
N LEU A 75 -9.14 -5.86 -3.25
CA LEU A 75 -10.07 -4.90 -2.62
C LEU A 75 -9.39 -3.60 -2.18
N PHE A 76 -8.12 -3.64 -1.77
CA PHE A 76 -7.34 -2.44 -1.46
C PHE A 76 -6.90 -1.71 -2.73
N VAL A 77 -6.48 -2.44 -3.77
CA VAL A 77 -6.05 -1.84 -5.05
C VAL A 77 -7.20 -1.13 -5.74
N ASP A 78 -8.41 -1.68 -5.70
CA ASP A 78 -9.60 -1.03 -6.25
C ASP A 78 -9.95 0.31 -5.58
N ARG A 79 -9.55 0.49 -4.31
CA ARG A 79 -9.73 1.74 -3.56
C ARG A 79 -8.49 2.62 -3.49
N SER A 80 -7.44 2.29 -4.23
CA SER A 80 -6.15 3.00 -4.14
C SER A 80 -6.13 4.41 -4.73
N GLU A 81 -7.26 4.92 -5.23
CA GLU A 81 -7.43 6.35 -5.50
C GLU A 81 -7.40 7.19 -4.21
N ASP A 82 -7.81 6.62 -3.08
CA ASP A 82 -7.69 7.22 -1.75
C ASP A 82 -6.46 6.65 -1.01
N ASN A 83 -5.69 7.52 -0.37
CA ASN A 83 -4.57 7.16 0.50
C ASN A 83 -5.02 6.76 1.92
N SER A 84 -6.32 6.75 2.22
CA SER A 84 -6.87 6.37 3.52
C SER A 84 -8.02 5.37 3.40
N ILE A 85 -7.69 4.11 3.10
CA ILE A 85 -8.67 3.04 2.96
C ILE A 85 -8.97 2.41 4.33
N ARG A 86 -10.20 2.57 4.82
CA ARG A 86 -10.62 1.95 6.10
C ARG A 86 -11.15 0.55 5.90
N ILE A 87 -10.93 -0.30 6.91
CA ILE A 87 -11.50 -1.65 6.97
C ILE A 87 -13.04 -1.64 6.91
N SER A 88 -13.67 -0.60 7.47
CA SER A 88 -15.12 -0.43 7.40
C SER A 88 -15.65 -0.29 5.97
N GLU A 89 -14.86 0.28 5.06
CA GLU A 89 -15.25 0.44 3.65
C GLU A 89 -15.21 -0.91 2.92
N ILE A 90 -14.16 -1.70 3.17
CA ILE A 90 -14.08 -3.09 2.69
C ILE A 90 -15.24 -3.92 3.24
N ALA A 91 -15.54 -3.80 4.54
CA ALA A 91 -16.64 -4.50 5.18
C ALA A 91 -17.99 -4.12 4.56
N SER A 92 -18.23 -2.82 4.36
CA SER A 92 -19.45 -2.30 3.75
C SER A 92 -19.65 -2.81 2.34
N TYR A 93 -18.62 -2.73 1.50
CA TYR A 93 -18.68 -3.17 0.10
C TYR A 93 -18.92 -4.67 -0.04
N THR A 94 -18.25 -5.46 0.79
CA THR A 94 -18.42 -6.92 0.74
C THR A 94 -19.68 -7.41 1.46
N GLY A 95 -20.46 -6.52 2.09
CA GLY A 95 -21.59 -6.91 2.94
C GLY A 95 -21.17 -7.69 4.19
N CYS A 96 -19.89 -7.64 4.58
CA CYS A 96 -19.37 -8.32 5.77
C CYS A 96 -19.61 -7.52 7.04
N ARG A 97 -19.88 -8.22 8.16
CA ARG A 97 -19.75 -7.61 9.49
C ARG A 97 -18.28 -7.30 9.76
N THR A 98 -18.00 -6.20 10.45
CA THR A 98 -16.63 -5.82 10.86
C THR A 98 -15.90 -6.95 11.57
N THR A 99 -16.58 -7.72 12.42
CA THR A 99 -16.00 -8.88 13.12
C THR A 99 -15.49 -9.98 12.17
N LYS A 100 -16.09 -10.14 10.98
CA LYS A 100 -15.58 -11.08 9.99
C LYS A 100 -14.30 -10.57 9.36
N ILE A 101 -14.20 -9.27 9.05
CA ILE A 101 -12.97 -8.68 8.51
C ILE A 101 -11.85 -8.66 9.56
N LEU A 102 -12.17 -8.40 10.83
CA LEU A 102 -11.19 -8.48 11.92
C LEU A 102 -10.59 -9.89 12.08
N ARG A 103 -11.33 -10.96 11.77
CA ARG A 103 -10.77 -12.32 11.74
C ARG A 103 -9.76 -12.54 10.61
N LEU A 104 -9.73 -11.65 9.62
CA LEU A 104 -8.75 -11.65 8.53
C LEU A 104 -7.58 -10.70 8.80
N SER A 105 -7.48 -10.11 10.01
CA SER A 105 -6.44 -9.13 10.33
C SER A 105 -5.04 -9.69 10.09
N SER A 106 -4.78 -10.94 10.46
CA SER A 106 -3.47 -11.58 10.24
C SER A 106 -3.07 -11.66 8.77
N GLU A 107 -4.04 -11.75 7.85
CA GLU A 107 -3.78 -11.74 6.41
C GLU A 107 -3.47 -10.32 5.92
N ILE A 108 -4.06 -9.29 6.53
CA ILE A 108 -3.77 -7.87 6.28
C ILE A 108 -2.38 -7.52 6.84
N ASP A 109 -2.07 -7.99 8.05
CA ASP A 109 -0.76 -7.84 8.68
C ASP A 109 0.33 -8.46 7.77
N THR A 110 0.06 -9.63 7.18
CA THR A 110 0.98 -10.25 6.21
C THR A 110 1.17 -9.40 4.93
N LEU A 111 0.13 -8.71 4.47
CA LEU A 111 0.24 -7.78 3.32
C LEU A 111 1.05 -6.53 3.68
N GLU A 112 0.92 -6.03 4.91
CA GLU A 112 1.74 -4.95 5.46
C GLU A 112 3.21 -5.37 5.60
N GLU A 113 3.49 -6.55 6.17
CA GLU A 113 4.85 -7.13 6.30
C GLU A 113 5.52 -7.34 4.93
N LYS A 114 4.74 -7.70 3.91
CA LYS A 114 5.22 -7.81 2.52
C LYS A 114 5.26 -6.46 1.80
N HIS A 115 4.94 -5.37 2.48
CA HIS A 115 4.90 -4.00 1.99
C HIS A 115 3.95 -3.78 0.80
N TYR A 116 2.96 -4.65 0.61
CA TYR A 116 1.86 -4.41 -0.33
C TYR A 116 0.94 -3.30 0.17
N LEU A 117 0.85 -3.14 1.50
CA LEU A 117 0.09 -2.10 2.19
C LEU A 117 1.01 -1.31 3.10
N ARG A 118 0.63 -0.05 3.35
CA ARG A 118 1.12 0.75 4.45
C ARG A 118 -0.06 1.08 5.35
N ALA A 119 0.15 1.00 6.65
CA ALA A 119 -0.88 1.29 7.64
C ALA A 119 -0.60 2.65 8.27
N SER A 120 -1.55 3.56 8.09
CA SER A 120 -1.59 4.85 8.77
C SER A 120 -2.23 4.65 10.14
N ARG A 121 -1.45 4.96 11.18
CA ARG A 121 -1.84 4.81 12.59
C ARG A 121 -1.92 6.19 13.23
N SER A 122 -2.81 7.02 12.68
CA SER A 122 -3.02 8.38 13.16
C SER A 122 -3.31 8.43 14.67
N HIS A 123 -2.83 9.49 15.32
CA HIS A 123 -3.05 9.82 16.73
C HIS A 123 -4.54 9.82 17.14
N ARG A 124 -5.47 9.94 16.18
CA ARG A 124 -6.94 9.89 16.40
C ARG A 124 -7.52 8.47 16.42
N ASN A 125 -6.67 7.44 16.47
CA ASN A 125 -7.07 6.03 16.57
C ASN A 125 -7.88 5.54 15.36
N THR A 126 -7.69 6.16 14.20
CA THR A 126 -8.30 5.74 12.93
C THR A 126 -7.27 4.99 12.10
N LEU A 127 -7.26 3.67 12.24
CA LEU A 127 -6.45 2.79 11.40
C LEU A 127 -6.97 2.83 9.96
N SER A 128 -6.11 3.25 9.04
CA SER A 128 -6.37 3.21 7.60
C SER A 128 -5.16 2.67 6.87
N TYR A 129 -5.35 2.29 5.60
CA TYR A 129 -4.32 1.70 4.79
C TYR A 129 -4.22 2.40 3.45
N ARG A 130 -3.03 2.41 2.85
CA ARG A 130 -2.86 2.72 1.43
C ARG A 130 -2.09 1.63 0.71
N VAL A 131 -2.22 1.63 -0.61
CA VAL A 131 -1.38 0.83 -1.49
C VAL A 131 -0.25 1.71 -2.01
N PRO A 132 1.03 1.42 -1.70
CA PRO A 132 2.15 2.21 -2.21
C PRO A 132 2.16 2.31 -3.74
N SER A 133 2.60 3.46 -4.27
CA SER A 133 2.61 3.70 -5.72
C SER A 133 3.48 2.68 -6.48
N ASP A 134 4.58 2.23 -5.88
CA ASP A 134 5.47 1.20 -6.44
C ASP A 134 4.83 -0.20 -6.51
N VAL A 135 3.93 -0.51 -5.57
CA VAL A 135 3.12 -1.72 -5.64
C VAL A 135 2.23 -1.65 -6.86
N LEU A 136 1.53 -0.52 -7.07
CA LEU A 136 0.68 -0.32 -8.27
C LEU A 136 1.50 -0.40 -9.57
N LYS A 137 2.69 0.22 -9.63
CA LYS A 137 3.61 0.13 -10.77
C LYS A 137 4.04 -1.32 -11.05
N THR A 138 4.24 -2.12 -10.01
CA THR A 138 4.66 -3.52 -10.13
C THR A 138 3.51 -4.43 -10.57
N LEU A 139 2.31 -4.20 -10.03
CA LEU A 139 1.10 -4.91 -10.44
C LEU A 139 0.74 -4.65 -11.91
N LYS A 140 0.93 -3.42 -12.41
CA LYS A 140 0.80 -3.08 -13.85
C LYS A 140 1.75 -3.88 -14.75
N LYS A 141 2.85 -4.42 -14.21
CA LYS A 141 3.83 -5.26 -14.91
C LYS A 141 3.59 -6.76 -14.71
N ASP A 142 2.47 -7.17 -14.09
CA ASP A 142 2.15 -8.56 -13.75
C ASP A 142 3.20 -9.25 -12.85
N GLN A 143 3.84 -8.48 -11.97
CA GLN A 143 4.91 -8.94 -11.08
C GLN A 143 4.49 -8.90 -9.62
N ALA A 144 5.09 -9.79 -8.82
CA ALA A 144 5.01 -9.71 -7.37
C ALA A 144 5.84 -8.52 -6.88
N TYR A 145 5.31 -7.75 -5.93
CA TYR A 145 6.07 -6.71 -5.27
C TYR A 145 7.13 -7.33 -4.35
N ILE A 146 8.35 -6.78 -4.43
CA ILE A 146 9.46 -7.11 -3.56
C ILE A 146 9.97 -5.78 -3.03
N HIS A 147 9.88 -5.60 -1.72
CA HIS A 147 10.45 -4.42 -1.09
C HIS A 147 11.98 -4.54 -1.10
N ASN A 148 12.63 -3.68 -1.89
CA ASN A 148 14.07 -3.58 -1.96
C ASN A 148 14.52 -2.30 -1.24
N VAL A 149 15.28 -2.46 -0.17
CA VAL A 149 16.01 -1.34 0.43
C VAL A 149 17.35 -1.24 -0.28
N GLU A 150 17.40 -0.47 -1.37
CA GLU A 150 18.67 -0.14 -2.02
C GLU A 150 19.48 0.80 -1.09
N PRO A 151 20.81 0.61 -1.02
CA PRO A 151 21.67 1.43 -0.17
C PRO A 151 21.78 2.84 -0.73
N ILE A 152 21.99 3.80 0.16
CA ILE A 152 22.12 5.21 -0.21
C ILE A 152 23.58 5.49 -0.58
N VAL A 153 23.81 5.70 -1.88
CA VAL A 153 25.17 5.81 -2.43
C VAL A 153 25.66 7.24 -2.57
N ASP A 154 24.74 8.21 -2.68
CA ASP A 154 25.05 9.62 -2.90
C ASP A 154 23.99 10.56 -2.30
N LEU A 155 24.23 11.86 -2.44
CA LEU A 155 23.36 12.90 -1.87
C LEU A 155 21.99 12.97 -2.56
N GLN A 156 21.92 12.65 -3.85
CA GLN A 156 20.64 12.65 -4.57
C GLN A 156 19.75 11.54 -4.05
N THR A 157 20.28 10.31 -4.02
CA THR A 157 19.59 9.14 -3.46
C THR A 157 19.19 9.39 -2.01
N PHE A 158 20.00 10.13 -1.25
CA PHE A 158 19.66 10.51 0.13
C PHE A 158 18.39 11.38 0.20
N PHE A 159 18.30 12.43 -0.62
CA PHE A 159 17.12 13.31 -0.62
C PHE A 159 15.89 12.64 -1.22
N ASP A 160 16.05 11.79 -2.25
CA ASP A 160 14.97 10.94 -2.76
C ASP A 160 14.39 10.06 -1.64
N ARG A 161 15.25 9.41 -0.85
CA ARG A 161 14.85 8.57 0.28
C ARG A 161 14.29 9.35 1.45
N PHE A 162 14.81 10.55 1.71
CA PHE A 162 14.27 11.41 2.74
C PHE A 162 12.88 11.93 2.35
N ASN A 163 12.64 12.26 1.08
CA ASN A 163 11.31 12.59 0.58
C ASN A 163 10.33 11.43 0.81
N ASP A 164 10.72 10.18 0.54
CA ASP A 164 9.89 9.02 0.84
C ASP A 164 9.53 8.95 2.34
N LEU A 165 10.49 9.22 3.24
CA LEU A 165 10.22 9.26 4.69
C LEU A 165 9.27 10.39 5.10
N MET A 166 9.39 11.56 4.46
CA MET A 166 8.49 12.68 4.69
C MET A 166 7.06 12.33 4.25
N GLU A 167 6.90 11.70 3.09
CA GLU A 167 5.60 11.17 2.66
C GLU A 167 5.05 10.14 3.66
N GLU A 168 5.87 9.22 4.17
CA GLU A 168 5.44 8.25 5.18
C GLU A 168 5.01 8.93 6.49
N MET A 169 5.70 10.00 6.91
CA MET A 169 5.33 10.77 8.10
C MET A 169 4.02 11.55 7.90
N ASP A 170 3.88 12.24 6.77
CA ASP A 170 2.67 13.02 6.44
C ASP A 170 1.42 12.13 6.36
N ASN A 171 1.60 10.84 6.04
CA ASN A 171 0.54 9.84 6.03
C ASN A 171 0.32 9.15 7.40
N ASP A 172 0.92 9.63 8.50
CA ASP A 172 0.86 9.02 9.84
C ASP A 172 1.33 7.53 9.85
N GLU A 173 2.28 7.15 8.99
CA GLU A 173 2.77 5.76 8.87
C GLU A 173 4.00 5.49 9.73
N ILE A 174 4.83 6.52 9.92
CA ILE A 174 5.99 6.52 10.81
C ILE A 174 5.85 7.60 11.88
N THR A 175 6.50 7.38 13.01
CA THR A 175 6.58 8.39 14.08
C THR A 175 7.78 9.31 13.86
N HIS A 176 7.79 10.46 14.53
CA HIS A 176 8.97 11.33 14.59
C HIS A 176 10.25 10.59 15.03
N GLU A 177 10.15 9.69 16.00
CA GLU A 177 11.31 8.89 16.47
C GLU A 177 11.86 7.97 15.37
N THR A 178 10.98 7.37 14.58
CA THR A 178 11.36 6.55 13.42
C THR A 178 11.99 7.41 12.33
N LEU A 179 11.42 8.59 12.03
CA LEU A 179 12.00 9.53 11.06
C LEU A 179 13.42 9.95 11.48
N LEU A 180 13.60 10.35 12.74
CA LEU A 180 14.89 10.76 13.28
C LEU A 180 15.93 9.63 13.19
N THR A 181 15.52 8.41 13.56
CA THR A 181 16.39 7.22 13.51
C THR A 181 16.83 6.92 12.07
N GLN A 182 15.88 6.80 11.15
CA GLN A 182 16.17 6.47 9.75
C GLN A 182 17.01 7.55 9.07
N THR A 183 16.73 8.83 9.34
CA THR A 183 17.52 9.95 8.81
C THR A 183 18.98 9.84 9.24
N ASN A 184 19.24 9.50 10.52
CA ASN A 184 20.61 9.32 11.02
C ASN A 184 21.32 8.10 10.43
N ASP A 185 20.59 7.01 10.20
CA ASP A 185 21.12 5.84 9.50
C ASP A 185 21.54 6.21 8.07
N TYR A 186 20.69 6.96 7.35
CA TYR A 186 20.96 7.42 5.99
C TYR A 186 22.20 8.35 5.94
N ILE A 187 22.33 9.29 6.88
CA ILE A 187 23.53 10.15 7.02
C ILE A 187 24.78 9.29 7.23
N THR A 188 24.66 8.20 7.99
CA THR A 188 25.78 7.30 8.29
C THR A 188 26.23 6.53 7.05
N GLU A 189 25.31 6.14 6.17
CA GLU A 189 25.63 5.53 4.88
C GLU A 189 26.42 6.48 3.97
N ILE A 190 26.00 7.75 3.88
CA ILE A 190 26.65 8.77 3.05
C ILE A 190 27.70 9.61 3.78
N LYS A 191 28.26 9.12 4.90
CA LYS A 191 29.22 9.86 5.75
C LYS A 191 30.47 10.37 5.03
N ALA A 192 30.84 9.74 3.91
CA ALA A 192 32.01 10.10 3.13
C ALA A 192 31.76 11.32 2.22
N THR A 193 30.51 11.75 2.03
CA THR A 193 30.17 12.90 1.17
C THR A 193 30.65 14.23 1.77
N TYR A 194 30.86 15.24 0.92
CA TYR A 194 31.19 16.59 1.40
C TYR A 194 30.07 17.15 2.30
N PHE A 195 28.81 16.91 1.92
CA PHE A 195 27.63 17.34 2.66
C PHE A 195 27.67 16.87 4.11
N VAL A 196 27.80 15.57 4.36
CA VAL A 196 27.78 15.04 5.74
C VAL A 196 29.00 15.50 6.55
N ARG A 197 30.19 15.59 5.93
CA ARG A 197 31.38 16.09 6.63
C ARG A 197 31.21 17.54 7.09
N THR A 198 30.62 18.38 6.24
CA THR A 198 30.32 19.77 6.57
C THR A 198 29.22 19.84 7.64
N LEU A 199 28.14 19.07 7.50
CA LEU A 199 27.06 18.99 8.46
C LEU A 199 27.57 18.63 9.88
N LYS A 200 28.40 17.59 9.98
CA LYS A 200 28.99 17.16 11.27
C LYS A 200 29.98 18.19 11.85
N SER A 201 30.53 19.11 11.05
CA SER A 201 31.41 20.17 11.55
C SER A 201 30.69 21.28 12.33
N PHE A 202 29.36 21.35 12.21
CA PHE A 202 28.54 22.31 12.96
C PHE A 202 28.20 21.85 14.39
N TYR A 203 28.53 20.60 14.77
CA TYR A 203 28.27 20.04 16.10
C TYR A 203 26.80 20.15 16.54
N LEU A 204 25.89 19.99 15.57
CA LEU A 204 24.44 20.02 15.76
C LEU A 204 23.96 18.77 16.51
N SER A 205 22.88 18.91 17.29
CA SER A 205 22.17 17.77 17.85
C SER A 205 21.39 17.00 16.76
N ASP A 206 20.96 15.78 17.03
CA ASP A 206 20.23 14.98 16.02
C ASP A 206 18.92 15.66 15.58
N GLU A 207 18.24 16.35 16.50
CA GLU A 207 17.05 17.16 16.21
C GLU A 207 17.37 18.34 15.28
N ASP A 208 18.45 19.06 15.56
CA ASP A 208 18.88 20.19 14.72
C ASP A 208 19.34 19.72 13.33
N ILE A 209 19.93 18.52 13.26
CA ILE A 209 20.31 17.86 12.01
C ILE A 209 19.07 17.51 11.20
N LEU A 210 18.07 16.89 11.83
CA LEU A 210 16.81 16.56 11.17
C LEU A 210 16.12 17.82 10.64
N LEU A 211 16.04 18.88 11.44
CA LEU A 211 15.48 20.16 11.00
C LEU A 211 16.27 20.74 9.81
N PHE A 212 17.60 20.74 9.86
CA PHE A 212 18.43 21.22 8.76
C PHE A 212 18.19 20.42 7.47
N ILE A 213 18.10 19.10 7.58
CA ILE A 213 17.83 18.22 6.42
C ILE A 213 16.43 18.46 5.88
N PHE A 214 15.44 18.63 6.75
CA PHE A 214 14.08 18.97 6.35
C PHE A 214 14.03 20.29 5.57
N MET A 215 14.68 21.35 6.08
CA MET A 215 14.76 22.63 5.36
C MET A 215 15.51 22.49 4.04
N ALA A 216 16.58 21.70 3.99
CA ALA A 216 17.30 21.43 2.74
C ALA A 216 16.44 20.65 1.74
N HIS A 217 15.60 19.73 2.21
CA HIS A 217 14.65 18.99 1.40
C HIS A 217 13.57 19.90 0.81
N LEU A 218 12.98 20.80 1.61
CA LEU A 218 12.02 21.79 1.09
C LEU A 218 12.64 22.67 -0.01
N PHE A 219 13.88 23.10 0.19
CA PHE A 219 14.59 23.88 -0.82
C PHE A 219 14.90 23.09 -2.11
N ILE A 220 15.31 21.82 -1.98
CA ILE A 220 15.76 21.00 -3.11
C ILE A 220 14.58 20.41 -3.90
N GLU A 221 13.60 19.83 -3.21
CA GLU A 221 12.50 19.08 -3.84
C GLU A 221 11.30 19.99 -4.16
N ASN A 222 11.01 20.98 -3.32
CA ASN A 222 9.84 21.85 -3.49
C ASN A 222 10.17 23.21 -4.14
N ASP A 223 11.45 23.48 -4.43
CA ASP A 223 11.95 24.79 -4.91
C ASP A 223 11.46 25.95 -4.01
N ASP A 224 11.31 25.67 -2.70
CA ASP A 224 10.79 26.62 -1.73
C ASP A 224 11.93 27.40 -1.07
N ASP A 225 12.07 28.65 -1.48
CA ASP A 225 13.02 29.61 -0.91
C ASP A 225 12.43 30.46 0.22
N HIS A 226 11.15 30.24 0.59
CA HIS A 226 10.41 30.98 1.62
C HIS A 226 9.95 30.09 2.79
N ILE A 227 10.83 29.22 3.27
CA ILE A 227 10.57 28.31 4.40
C ILE A 227 10.23 29.11 5.67
N GLY A 228 9.01 28.92 6.17
CA GLY A 228 8.49 29.53 7.39
C GLY A 228 8.12 28.50 8.45
N PHE A 229 7.68 28.97 9.63
CA PHE A 229 7.32 28.08 10.74
C PHE A 229 6.18 27.12 10.43
N HIS A 230 5.24 27.52 9.57
CA HIS A 230 4.13 26.67 9.13
C HIS A 230 4.58 25.40 8.39
N ASP A 231 5.77 25.41 7.77
CA ASP A 231 6.31 24.24 7.07
C ASP A 231 6.91 23.24 8.07
N ILE A 232 7.33 23.71 9.24
CA ILE A 232 8.01 22.93 10.28
C ILE A 232 7.02 22.32 11.27
N ASP A 233 5.78 22.83 11.34
CA ASP A 233 4.76 22.37 12.29
C ASP A 233 4.43 20.88 12.14
N ASN A 234 4.49 20.33 10.92
CA ASN A 234 4.22 18.91 10.66
C ASN A 234 5.41 17.99 10.96
N LEU A 235 6.62 18.54 11.12
CA LEU A 235 7.82 17.76 11.43
C LEU A 235 7.76 17.18 12.85
N TYR A 236 7.11 17.87 13.79
CA TYR A 236 7.06 17.46 15.18
C TYR A 236 5.65 16.99 15.55
N ASP A 237 5.55 15.88 16.31
CA ASP A 237 4.30 15.56 17.01
C ASP A 237 3.88 16.82 17.80
N ASN A 238 2.64 17.30 17.57
CA ASN A 238 2.04 18.61 17.94
C ASN A 238 2.33 19.26 19.32
N ASP A 239 3.16 18.65 20.18
CA ASP A 239 3.58 19.17 21.49
C ASP A 239 5.12 19.25 21.69
N LYS A 240 5.93 18.87 20.69
CA LYS A 240 7.39 18.73 20.82
C LYS A 240 8.23 19.75 20.03
N ILE A 241 7.61 20.73 19.37
CA ILE A 241 8.35 21.82 18.71
C ILE A 241 9.31 22.45 19.73
N PRO A 242 10.64 22.41 19.49
CA PRO A 242 11.62 22.95 20.42
C PRO A 242 11.30 24.41 20.78
N HIS A 243 11.53 24.81 22.03
CA HIS A 243 11.17 26.16 22.50
C HIS A 243 11.79 27.32 21.71
N TRP A 244 12.87 27.07 20.96
CA TRP A 244 13.52 28.04 20.09
C TRP A 244 12.92 28.12 18.67
N CYS A 245 12.02 27.21 18.32
CA CYS A 245 11.19 27.25 17.10
C CYS A 245 9.82 27.91 17.33
N LYS A 246 9.49 28.33 18.57
CA LYS A 246 8.24 29.03 18.92
C LYS A 246 8.42 30.54 19.01
#